data_AF-A0A6C2YIM3-F1
#
_entry.id   AF-A0A6C2YIM3-F1
#
_cell.length_a   1.000
_cell.length_b   1.000
_cell.length_c   1.000
_cell.angle_alpha   90.00
_cell.angle_beta   90.00
_cell.angle_gamma   90.00
#
_symmetry.space_group_name_H-M   'P 1'
#
loop_
_entity.id
_entity.type
_entity.pdbx_description
1 polymer ?
#
loop_
_entity_poly.entity_id
_entity_poly.type
_entity_poly.pdbx_seq_one_letter_code
_entity_poly.pdbx_strand_id
1 'polypeptide(L)'
;MRPDVPFLERICQQPDADMPRLIYADWLDARKDPRGMLIRVQCALAKLSLDDPRRAELQLREDQLLDAHFSEWAEPFRNLATGLKFRRGFVECVNIEARLFLARAPELFALSPIRHVRLLDVGNRIAAIADCPHVGRLSGLTCYAQHLGDVVPRALADSPYVGALTRLELGRNRITDQGAEVLAHSPALGSLTHLDLSENALTDMGAGILSAARGLQALEQLDLHRNEIGPHGLLALGFAPRLERLRMLDLRYNRIGDPRTLDHIRATGPIRINWLNLAHNSIHANRAFTRTVIDSPLFIGIEYLDLGHNELGNRGVDLLARSPGMTSLISLYLNDNQIGDEGMRSLARSIMLGRLTTLDLEQNPMIQDDSIQVLLEQSHLTWLRRLGLPGAGVSHRTRRALHARYAPPRRMLMNGINGFTVA
;
A
#
# COMPACT_ATOMS: atom_id res chain seq x y z
N MET A 1 37.22 8.41 23.26
CA MET A 1 36.22 7.63 22.49
C MET A 1 34.90 7.75 23.22
N ARG A 2 33.77 8.05 22.54
CA ARG A 2 32.48 8.03 23.24
C ARG A 2 32.17 6.58 23.67
N PRO A 3 31.66 6.35 24.89
CA PRO A 3 31.53 5.00 25.45
C PRO A 3 30.44 4.15 24.78
N ASP A 4 29.60 4.74 23.94
CA ASP A 4 28.51 4.11 23.19
C ASP A 4 28.93 3.55 21.81
N VAL A 5 30.10 3.93 21.29
CA VAL A 5 30.57 3.56 19.93
C VAL A 5 30.51 2.05 19.66
N PRO A 6 30.98 1.15 20.55
CA PRO A 6 30.94 -0.29 20.27
C PRO A 6 29.51 -0.85 20.14
N PHE A 7 28.54 -0.27 20.86
CA PHE A 7 27.13 -0.67 20.73
C PHE A 7 26.58 -0.25 19.38
N LEU A 8 26.84 0.99 18.98
CA LEU A 8 26.38 1.54 17.71
C LEU A 8 26.96 0.77 16.52
N GLU A 9 28.26 0.46 16.54
CA GLU A 9 28.90 -0.35 15.51
C GLU A 9 28.24 -1.72 15.36
N ARG A 10 27.94 -2.40 16.48
CA ARG A 10 27.27 -3.71 16.46
C ARG A 10 25.84 -3.61 15.92
N ILE A 11 25.10 -2.57 16.26
CA ILE A 11 23.75 -2.32 15.75
C ILE A 11 23.80 -2.04 14.23
N CYS A 12 24.77 -1.24 13.77
CA CYS A 12 24.99 -0.94 12.36
C CYS A 12 25.40 -2.16 11.53
N GLN A 13 26.10 -3.14 12.13
CA GLN A 13 26.47 -4.41 11.51
C GLN A 13 25.31 -5.42 11.47
N GLN A 14 24.37 -5.34 12.41
CA GLN A 14 23.21 -6.23 12.51
C GLN A 14 21.90 -5.42 12.57
N PRO A 15 21.57 -4.67 11.51
CA PRO A 15 20.48 -3.71 11.53
C PRO A 15 19.10 -4.36 11.67
N ASP A 16 18.91 -5.65 11.41
CA ASP A 16 17.61 -6.29 11.57
C ASP A 16 17.46 -6.98 12.95
N ALA A 17 18.53 -7.06 13.75
CA ALA A 17 18.54 -7.75 15.02
C ALA A 17 18.11 -6.85 16.20
N ASP A 18 17.18 -7.34 17.00
CA ASP A 18 16.74 -6.65 18.23
C ASP A 18 17.75 -6.77 19.37
N MET A 19 18.48 -7.89 19.44
CA MET A 19 19.32 -8.17 20.60
C MET A 19 20.41 -7.10 20.82
N PRO A 20 21.19 -6.66 19.81
CA PRO A 20 22.15 -5.58 20.01
C PRO A 20 21.51 -4.26 20.47
N ARG A 21 20.29 -3.98 19.99
CA ARG A 21 19.54 -2.78 20.37
C ARG A 21 19.06 -2.84 21.81
N LEU A 22 18.53 -4.00 22.24
CA LEU A 22 18.05 -4.19 23.61
C LEU A 22 19.19 -4.16 24.63
N ILE A 23 20.37 -4.69 24.28
CA ILE A 23 21.57 -4.55 25.13
C ILE A 23 21.96 -3.07 25.26
N TYR A 24 21.92 -2.31 24.17
CA TYR A 24 22.18 -0.88 24.22
C TYR A 24 21.12 -0.13 25.03
N ALA A 25 19.84 -0.54 24.95
CA ALA A 25 18.78 -0.01 25.79
C ALA A 25 19.05 -0.24 27.28
N ASP A 26 19.50 -1.43 27.70
CA ASP A 26 19.91 -1.68 29.09
C ASP A 26 21.00 -0.70 29.55
N TRP A 27 21.99 -0.44 28.68
CA TRP A 27 23.09 0.48 28.96
C TRP A 27 22.62 1.95 29.08
N LEU A 28 21.64 2.35 28.27
CA LEU A 28 20.99 3.67 28.29
C LEU A 28 20.11 3.84 29.54
N ASP A 29 19.35 2.81 29.91
CA ASP A 29 18.47 2.79 31.09
C ASP A 29 19.30 3.01 32.37
N ALA A 30 20.49 2.40 32.47
CA ALA A 30 21.43 2.60 33.58
C ALA A 30 21.89 4.06 33.73
N ARG A 31 21.77 4.86 32.67
CA ARG A 31 22.11 6.29 32.61
C ARG A 31 20.90 7.19 32.60
N LYS A 32 19.69 6.62 32.74
CA LYS A 32 18.41 7.34 32.66
C LYS A 32 18.21 8.06 31.31
N ASP A 33 18.80 7.53 30.24
CA ASP A 33 18.59 8.06 28.89
C ASP A 33 17.25 7.52 28.34
N PRO A 34 16.29 8.40 27.98
CA PRO A 34 14.95 8.00 27.53
C PRO A 34 14.96 7.20 26.22
N ARG A 35 16.07 7.20 25.46
CA ARG A 35 16.19 6.44 24.22
C ARG A 35 16.15 4.93 24.46
N GLY A 36 16.56 4.46 25.64
CA GLY A 36 16.43 3.05 26.04
C GLY A 36 14.97 2.58 25.99
N MET A 37 14.05 3.41 26.51
CA MET A 37 12.61 3.16 26.43
C MET A 37 12.10 3.19 24.98
N LEU A 38 12.53 4.15 24.16
CA LEU A 38 12.12 4.21 22.75
C LEU A 38 12.50 2.92 22.00
N ILE A 39 13.73 2.43 22.20
CA ILE A 39 14.18 1.17 21.59
C ILE A 39 13.24 0.03 21.95
N ARG A 40 12.91 -0.14 23.24
CA ARG A 40 12.03 -1.23 23.68
C ARG A 40 10.63 -1.13 23.11
N VAL A 41 10.05 0.07 23.13
CA VAL A 41 8.71 0.34 22.60
C VAL A 41 8.66 -0.02 21.12
N GLN A 42 9.60 0.49 20.31
CA GLN A 42 9.61 0.24 18.87
C GLN A 42 9.97 -1.22 18.54
N CYS A 43 10.86 -1.89 19.28
CA CYS A 43 11.13 -3.32 19.13
C CYS A 43 9.91 -4.19 19.49
N ALA A 44 9.13 -3.79 20.50
CA ALA A 44 7.88 -4.48 20.85
C ALA A 44 6.83 -4.27 19.76
N LEU A 45 6.60 -3.03 19.32
CA LEU A 45 5.67 -2.69 18.23
C LEU A 45 5.97 -3.47 16.94
N ALA A 46 7.24 -3.69 16.62
CA ALA A 46 7.65 -4.44 15.44
C ALA A 46 7.29 -5.94 15.48
N LYS A 47 6.94 -6.49 16.64
CA LYS A 47 6.53 -7.90 16.82
C LYS A 47 5.01 -8.09 16.89
N LEU A 48 4.25 -7.00 17.05
CA LEU A 48 2.81 -7.04 17.20
C LEU A 48 2.10 -6.97 15.85
N SER A 49 1.10 -7.82 15.64
CA SER A 49 0.16 -7.70 14.51
C SER A 49 -0.59 -6.37 14.59
N LEU A 50 -1.00 -5.81 13.44
CA LEU A 50 -1.69 -4.51 13.38
C LEU A 50 -2.93 -4.43 14.28
N ASP A 51 -3.65 -5.54 14.47
CA ASP A 51 -4.85 -5.61 15.30
C ASP A 51 -4.59 -5.90 16.80
N ASP A 52 -3.32 -5.98 17.24
CA ASP A 52 -3.02 -6.28 18.64
C ASP A 52 -3.40 -5.09 19.54
N PRO A 53 -4.23 -5.30 20.58
CA PRO A 53 -4.74 -4.21 21.43
C PRO A 53 -3.64 -3.46 22.18
N ARG A 54 -2.47 -4.09 22.40
CA ARG A 54 -1.33 -3.45 23.07
C ARG A 54 -0.65 -2.39 22.19
N ARG A 55 -0.85 -2.41 20.87
CA ARG A 55 -0.23 -1.44 19.96
C ARG A 55 -0.64 -0.01 20.29
N ALA A 56 -1.90 0.23 20.65
CA ALA A 56 -2.40 1.58 20.90
C ALA A 56 -1.64 2.28 22.06
N GLU A 57 -1.45 1.58 23.17
CA GLU A 57 -0.69 2.09 24.32
C GLU A 57 0.78 2.31 23.97
N LEU A 58 1.40 1.37 23.27
CA LEU A 58 2.80 1.48 22.85
C LEU A 58 3.02 2.61 21.84
N GLN A 59 2.08 2.82 20.91
CA GLN A 59 2.13 3.91 19.94
C GLN A 59 2.01 5.27 20.65
N LEU A 60 1.07 5.40 21.57
CA LEU A 60 0.96 6.62 22.39
C LEU A 60 2.26 6.89 23.14
N ARG A 61 2.92 5.84 23.64
CA ARG A 61 4.20 5.98 24.34
C ARG A 61 5.35 6.34 23.41
N GLU A 62 5.39 5.78 22.21
CA GLU A 62 6.34 6.14 21.14
C GLU A 62 6.19 7.62 20.79
N ASP A 63 4.97 8.08 20.53
CA ASP A 63 4.66 9.46 20.15
C ASP A 63 5.12 10.43 21.24
N GLN A 64 4.81 10.16 22.51
CA GLN A 64 5.28 10.97 23.65
C GLN A 64 6.81 11.08 23.73
N LEU A 65 7.53 9.98 23.47
CA LEU A 65 8.99 9.97 23.53
C LEU A 65 9.60 10.76 22.36
N LEU A 66 9.05 10.58 21.16
CA LEU A 66 9.50 11.31 19.98
C LEU A 66 9.17 12.81 20.12
N ASP A 67 7.97 13.18 20.52
CA ASP A 67 7.58 14.58 20.72
C ASP A 67 8.52 15.30 21.71
N ALA A 68 8.94 14.62 22.79
CA ALA A 68 9.82 15.19 23.79
C ALA A 68 11.30 15.26 23.36
N HIS A 69 11.80 14.25 22.63
CA HIS A 69 13.25 14.05 22.46
C HIS A 69 13.74 14.03 21.00
N PHE A 70 12.85 14.12 20.01
CA PHE A 70 13.22 14.02 18.59
C PHE A 70 14.34 15.00 18.20
N SER A 71 14.22 16.27 18.62
CA SER A 71 15.19 17.32 18.28
C SER A 71 16.61 17.04 18.79
N GLU A 72 16.73 16.41 19.95
CA GLU A 72 18.01 16.01 20.55
C GLU A 72 18.61 14.83 19.79
N TRP A 73 17.83 13.77 19.58
CA TRP A 73 18.30 12.56 18.87
C TRP A 73 18.54 12.79 17.38
N ALA A 74 17.88 13.78 16.77
CA ALA A 74 18.06 14.19 15.38
C ALA A 74 19.28 15.10 15.16
N GLU A 75 19.86 15.67 16.22
CA GLU A 75 20.93 16.67 16.12
C GLU A 75 22.12 16.22 15.25
N PRO A 76 22.62 14.97 15.36
CA PRO A 76 23.74 14.51 14.53
C PRO A 76 23.46 14.53 13.02
N PHE A 77 22.20 14.61 12.59
CA PHE A 77 21.79 14.62 11.20
C PHE A 77 21.52 16.02 10.63
N ARG A 78 21.56 17.08 11.46
CA ARG A 78 21.08 18.44 11.11
C ARG A 78 21.64 18.99 9.79
N ASN A 79 22.86 18.62 9.42
CA ASN A 79 23.54 19.05 8.19
C ASN A 79 23.85 17.90 7.22
N LEU A 80 23.20 16.75 7.41
CA LEU A 80 23.46 15.53 6.66
C LEU A 80 22.20 15.00 6.00
N ALA A 81 21.06 15.06 6.69
CA ALA A 81 19.80 14.52 6.19
C ALA A 81 18.59 15.21 6.83
N THR A 82 17.45 15.09 6.17
CA THR A 82 16.15 15.58 6.66
C THR A 82 15.12 14.44 6.66
N GLY A 83 13.88 14.71 7.09
CA GLY A 83 12.80 13.72 7.05
C GLY A 83 13.08 12.44 7.83
N LEU A 84 13.79 12.56 8.96
CA LEU A 84 14.27 11.43 9.74
C LEU A 84 13.08 10.64 10.30
N LYS A 85 13.12 9.31 10.14
CA LYS A 85 12.16 8.41 10.79
C LYS A 85 12.89 7.44 11.69
N PHE A 86 12.43 7.38 12.94
CA PHE A 86 12.96 6.47 13.94
C PHE A 86 12.30 5.09 13.80
N ARG A 87 13.12 4.05 13.82
CA ARG A 87 12.70 2.66 13.92
C ARG A 87 13.63 1.93 14.88
N ARG A 88 13.04 1.12 15.76
CA ARG A 88 13.76 0.37 16.81
C ARG A 88 14.77 1.24 17.61
N GLY A 89 14.45 2.52 17.81
CA GLY A 89 15.19 3.53 18.55
C GLY A 89 16.28 4.30 17.77
N PHE A 90 16.37 4.09 16.46
CA PHE A 90 17.40 4.69 15.61
C PHE A 90 16.81 5.32 14.37
N VAL A 91 17.49 6.31 13.81
CA VAL A 91 17.12 6.83 12.49
C VAL A 91 17.43 5.75 11.45
N GLU A 92 16.40 5.19 10.84
CA GLU A 92 16.56 4.17 9.79
C GLU A 92 16.14 4.69 8.41
N CYS A 93 15.26 5.70 8.36
CA CYS A 93 14.86 6.35 7.12
C CYS A 93 15.30 7.80 7.09
N VAL A 94 15.86 8.23 5.97
CA VAL A 94 16.33 9.61 5.77
C VAL A 94 16.02 10.12 4.36
N ASN A 95 15.84 11.43 4.25
CA ASN A 95 15.88 12.15 2.99
C ASN A 95 17.24 12.83 2.86
N ILE A 96 17.91 12.70 1.71
CA ILE A 96 19.24 13.26 1.49
C ILE A 96 19.42 13.60 0.01
N GLU A 97 20.06 14.74 -0.26
CA GLU A 97 20.46 15.10 -1.62
C GLU A 97 21.47 14.09 -2.18
N ALA A 98 21.32 13.69 -3.44
CA ALA A 98 22.19 12.72 -4.09
C ALA A 98 23.68 13.10 -4.02
N ARG A 99 23.99 14.39 -4.19
CA ARG A 99 25.37 14.90 -4.06
C ARG A 99 25.92 14.68 -2.64
N LEU A 100 25.11 14.94 -1.62
CA LEU A 100 25.51 14.81 -0.23
C LEU A 100 25.64 13.34 0.16
N PHE A 101 24.74 12.48 -0.33
CA PHE A 101 24.82 11.03 -0.14
C PHE A 101 26.15 10.49 -0.67
N LEU A 102 26.50 10.79 -1.92
CA LEU A 102 27.77 10.34 -2.51
C LEU A 102 29.00 10.85 -1.74
N ALA A 103 28.93 12.07 -1.21
CA ALA A 103 30.04 12.68 -0.49
C ALA A 103 30.18 12.17 0.96
N ARG A 104 29.07 11.83 1.63
CA ARG A 104 29.02 11.61 3.09
C ARG A 104 28.30 10.32 3.50
N ALA A 105 28.09 9.37 2.59
CA ALA A 105 27.52 8.07 2.94
C ALA A 105 28.30 7.37 4.08
N PRO A 106 29.65 7.31 4.10
CA PRO A 106 30.37 6.66 5.20
C PRO A 106 30.00 7.23 6.58
N GLU A 107 29.86 8.54 6.69
CA GLU A 107 29.45 9.22 7.91
C GLU A 107 27.99 8.90 8.27
N LEU A 108 27.09 8.99 7.29
CA LEU A 108 25.67 8.68 7.46
C LEU A 108 25.44 7.27 8.03
N PHE A 109 26.14 6.28 7.48
CA PHE A 109 26.01 4.88 7.88
C PHE A 109 26.85 4.50 9.12
N ALA A 110 27.71 5.39 9.59
CA ALA A 110 28.39 5.26 10.89
C ALA A 110 27.51 5.80 12.03
N LEU A 111 26.70 6.83 11.77
CA LEU A 111 25.84 7.46 12.77
C LEU A 111 24.64 6.60 13.20
N SER A 112 24.09 5.78 12.29
CA SER A 112 22.87 5.01 12.57
C SER A 112 22.69 3.86 11.57
N PRO A 113 21.94 2.79 11.92
CA PRO A 113 21.58 1.71 11.00
C PRO A 113 20.60 2.17 9.91
N ILE A 114 21.04 2.98 8.96
CA ILE A 114 20.21 3.46 7.86
C ILE A 114 19.81 2.30 6.95
N ARG A 115 18.50 2.19 6.68
CA ARG A 115 17.90 1.12 5.85
C ARG A 115 17.08 1.66 4.70
N HIS A 116 16.54 2.86 4.80
CA HIS A 116 15.79 3.51 3.73
C HIS A 116 16.35 4.88 3.41
N VAL A 117 16.69 5.12 2.15
CA VAL A 117 17.10 6.45 1.68
C VAL A 117 16.11 6.96 0.65
N ARG A 118 15.57 8.16 0.87
CA ARG A 118 14.91 8.96 -0.16
C ARG A 118 15.91 9.94 -0.73
N LEU A 119 16.20 9.79 -2.02
CA LEU A 119 17.12 10.67 -2.71
C LEU A 119 16.39 11.89 -3.24
N LEU A 120 16.99 13.05 -2.98
CA LEU A 120 16.58 14.36 -3.50
C LEU A 120 17.62 14.82 -4.54
N ASP A 121 17.18 15.65 -5.48
CA ASP A 121 18.05 16.27 -6.50
C ASP A 121 19.00 15.29 -7.19
N VAL A 122 18.46 14.15 -7.62
CA VAL A 122 19.24 13.05 -8.20
C VAL A 122 19.94 13.49 -9.49
N GLY A 123 19.21 14.11 -10.41
CA GLY A 123 19.73 14.53 -11.70
C GLY A 123 20.47 13.41 -12.44
N ASN A 124 21.67 13.69 -12.94
CA ASN A 124 22.51 12.73 -13.66
C ASN A 124 23.31 11.77 -12.74
N ARG A 125 23.10 11.81 -11.42
CA ARG A 125 23.92 11.06 -10.44
C ARG A 125 23.43 9.64 -10.19
N ILE A 126 22.33 9.22 -10.79
CA ILE A 126 21.72 7.92 -10.48
C ILE A 126 22.66 6.74 -10.73
N ALA A 127 23.48 6.78 -11.80
CA ALA A 127 24.49 5.76 -12.06
C ALA A 127 25.55 5.70 -10.94
N ALA A 128 26.10 6.86 -10.54
CA ALA A 128 27.07 6.92 -9.45
C ALA A 128 26.50 6.45 -8.11
N ILE A 129 25.20 6.68 -7.87
CA ILE A 129 24.50 6.17 -6.69
C ILE A 129 24.33 4.66 -6.77
N ALA A 130 23.91 4.14 -7.92
CA ALA A 130 23.77 2.71 -8.16
C ALA A 130 25.11 1.96 -7.98
N ASP A 131 26.23 2.59 -8.32
CA ASP A 131 27.58 2.05 -8.11
C ASP A 131 28.13 2.28 -6.70
N CYS A 132 27.38 2.90 -5.80
CA CYS A 132 27.83 3.17 -4.44
C CYS A 132 27.67 1.92 -3.54
N PRO A 133 28.74 1.37 -2.93
CA PRO A 133 28.65 0.17 -2.10
C PRO A 133 27.71 0.31 -0.90
N HIS A 134 27.49 1.53 -0.43
CA HIS A 134 26.58 1.80 0.68
C HIS A 134 25.10 1.54 0.33
N VAL A 135 24.74 1.49 -0.95
CA VAL A 135 23.39 1.04 -1.37
C VAL A 135 23.15 -0.42 -0.97
N GLY A 136 24.19 -1.25 -0.91
CA GLY A 136 24.11 -2.64 -0.43
C GLY A 136 23.72 -2.77 1.03
N ARG A 137 23.74 -1.67 1.80
CA ARG A 137 23.25 -1.63 3.18
C ARG A 137 21.80 -1.18 3.29
N LEU A 138 21.14 -0.84 2.19
CA LEU A 138 19.75 -0.42 2.17
C LEU A 138 18.81 -1.62 1.95
N SER A 139 17.64 -1.55 2.56
CA SER A 139 16.47 -2.36 2.19
C SER A 139 15.43 -1.56 1.43
N GLY A 140 15.48 -0.22 1.51
CA GLY A 140 14.55 0.69 0.85
C GLY A 140 15.27 1.80 0.09
N LEU A 141 14.84 2.05 -1.15
CA LEU A 141 15.29 3.19 -1.94
C LEU A 141 14.09 3.93 -2.53
N THR A 142 14.02 5.25 -2.31
CA THR A 142 13.04 6.11 -2.99
C THR A 142 13.73 7.14 -3.87
N CYS A 143 13.38 7.14 -5.15
CA CYS A 143 13.59 8.25 -6.06
C CYS A 143 12.20 8.69 -6.54
N TYR A 144 11.56 9.64 -5.86
CA TYR A 144 10.20 10.08 -6.24
C TYR A 144 10.24 11.47 -6.86
N ALA A 145 9.49 11.67 -7.94
CA ALA A 145 9.37 12.96 -8.63
C ALA A 145 10.73 13.53 -9.07
N GLN A 146 11.62 12.69 -9.61
CA GLN A 146 12.98 13.11 -10.02
C GLN A 146 13.15 13.24 -11.54
N HIS A 147 12.11 12.94 -12.34
CA HIS A 147 12.13 13.03 -13.80
C HIS A 147 13.27 12.25 -14.48
N LEU A 148 13.65 11.10 -13.91
CA LEU A 148 14.83 10.33 -14.33
C LEU A 148 14.62 9.51 -15.62
N GLY A 149 13.37 9.28 -16.03
CA GLY A 149 13.03 8.41 -17.15
C GLY A 149 13.59 7.00 -16.97
N ASP A 150 13.86 6.33 -18.09
CA ASP A 150 14.37 4.95 -18.09
C ASP A 150 15.84 4.82 -17.69
N VAL A 151 16.51 5.92 -17.33
CA VAL A 151 17.88 5.88 -16.82
C VAL A 151 17.91 5.28 -15.42
N VAL A 152 16.88 5.51 -14.57
CA VAL A 152 16.87 4.94 -13.22
C VAL A 152 16.69 3.41 -13.21
N PRO A 153 15.75 2.81 -13.97
CA PRO A 153 15.71 1.35 -14.09
C PRO A 153 17.02 0.73 -14.58
N ARG A 154 17.65 1.31 -15.60
CA ARG A 154 18.92 0.80 -16.16
C ARG A 154 20.04 0.85 -15.14
N ALA A 155 20.25 2.00 -14.52
CA ALA A 155 21.27 2.16 -13.50
C ALA A 155 21.09 1.18 -12.32
N LEU A 156 19.85 0.99 -11.85
CA LEU A 156 19.58 0.05 -10.76
C LEU A 156 19.73 -1.40 -11.19
N ALA A 157 19.30 -1.77 -12.40
CA ALA A 157 19.41 -3.13 -12.91
C ALA A 157 20.86 -3.58 -13.11
N ASP A 158 21.75 -2.64 -13.46
CA ASP A 158 23.18 -2.89 -13.65
C ASP A 158 23.97 -2.85 -12.33
N SER A 159 23.36 -2.39 -11.23
CA SER A 159 24.02 -2.25 -9.94
C SER A 159 24.34 -3.61 -9.28
N PRO A 160 25.57 -3.82 -8.79
CA PRO A 160 25.89 -4.99 -7.98
C PRO A 160 25.42 -4.86 -6.52
N TYR A 161 24.89 -3.71 -6.11
CA TYR A 161 24.61 -3.38 -4.71
C TYR A 161 23.12 -3.34 -4.36
N VAL A 162 22.20 -3.48 -5.32
CA VAL A 162 20.76 -3.40 -5.05
C VAL A 162 20.12 -4.72 -4.59
N GLY A 163 20.90 -5.81 -4.50
CA GLY A 163 20.40 -7.16 -4.18
C GLY A 163 19.66 -7.30 -2.85
N ALA A 164 19.92 -6.41 -1.90
CA ALA A 164 19.27 -6.39 -0.58
C ALA A 164 18.00 -5.53 -0.53
N LEU A 165 17.67 -4.79 -1.60
CA LEU A 165 16.47 -3.97 -1.64
C LEU A 165 15.23 -4.86 -1.60
N THR A 166 14.35 -4.56 -0.65
CA THR A 166 13.01 -5.14 -0.55
C THR A 166 11.93 -4.14 -0.94
N ARG A 167 12.25 -2.83 -0.92
CA ARG A 167 11.35 -1.74 -1.28
C ARG A 167 12.01 -0.79 -2.26
N LEU A 168 11.37 -0.56 -3.40
CA LEU A 168 11.81 0.37 -4.43
C LEU A 168 10.65 1.29 -4.83
N GLU A 169 10.81 2.59 -4.57
CA GLU A 169 9.82 3.62 -4.90
C GLU A 169 10.36 4.54 -6.00
N LEU A 170 9.79 4.40 -7.21
CA LEU A 170 10.17 5.13 -8.40
C LEU A 170 8.99 5.93 -8.97
N GLY A 171 8.05 6.32 -8.12
CA GLY A 171 6.90 7.11 -8.52
C GLY A 171 7.29 8.45 -9.17
N ARG A 172 6.53 8.87 -10.18
CA ARG A 172 6.66 10.18 -10.84
C ARG A 172 8.03 10.43 -11.50
N ASN A 173 8.58 9.44 -12.21
CA ASN A 173 9.86 9.57 -12.90
C ASN A 173 9.79 9.64 -14.42
N ARG A 174 8.60 9.52 -15.03
CA ARG A 174 8.43 9.36 -16.49
C ARG A 174 9.09 8.07 -17.01
N ILE A 175 9.08 7.01 -16.19
CA ILE A 175 9.48 5.66 -16.61
C ILE A 175 8.47 5.17 -17.64
N THR A 176 8.96 4.56 -18.71
CA THR A 176 8.14 4.01 -19.79
C THR A 176 8.09 2.48 -19.71
N ASP A 177 7.43 1.85 -20.67
CA ASP A 177 7.43 0.39 -20.82
C ASP A 177 8.85 -0.18 -20.98
N GLN A 178 9.79 0.55 -21.61
CA GLN A 178 11.19 0.12 -21.71
C GLN A 178 11.88 0.09 -20.34
N GLY A 179 11.61 1.07 -19.48
CA GLY A 179 12.13 1.05 -18.11
C GLY A 179 11.52 -0.06 -17.27
N ALA A 180 10.22 -0.34 -17.43
CA ALA A 180 9.55 -1.46 -16.78
C ALA A 180 10.15 -2.81 -17.22
N GLU A 181 10.48 -2.97 -18.51
CA GLU A 181 11.15 -4.16 -19.04
C GLU A 181 12.50 -4.44 -18.38
N VAL A 182 13.30 -3.39 -18.19
CA VAL A 182 14.60 -3.50 -17.53
C VAL A 182 14.44 -3.98 -16.08
N LEU A 183 13.49 -3.42 -15.32
CA LEU A 183 13.21 -3.89 -13.95
C LEU A 183 12.70 -5.33 -13.93
N ALA A 184 11.77 -5.67 -14.83
CA ALA A 184 11.14 -6.99 -14.89
C ALA A 184 12.14 -8.13 -15.13
N HIS A 185 13.24 -7.84 -15.82
CA HIS A 185 14.26 -8.83 -16.18
C HIS A 185 15.53 -8.77 -15.32
N SER A 186 15.66 -7.78 -14.43
CA SER A 186 16.86 -7.65 -13.61
C SER A 186 16.91 -8.70 -12.50
N PRO A 187 17.91 -9.61 -12.48
CA PRO A 187 18.06 -10.56 -11.38
C PRO A 187 18.51 -9.90 -10.08
N ALA A 188 19.12 -8.71 -10.15
CA ALA A 188 19.57 -7.96 -8.99
C ALA A 188 18.42 -7.47 -8.10
N LEU A 189 17.18 -7.44 -8.63
CA LEU A 189 15.99 -7.00 -7.90
C LEU A 189 15.14 -8.16 -7.36
N GLY A 190 15.70 -9.38 -7.33
CA GLY A 190 15.02 -10.61 -6.88
C GLY A 190 14.43 -10.58 -5.47
N SER A 191 14.93 -9.70 -4.61
CA SER A 191 14.50 -9.54 -3.21
C SER A 191 13.35 -8.53 -3.05
N LEU A 192 12.94 -7.83 -4.11
CA LEU A 192 11.89 -6.81 -4.01
C LEU A 192 10.55 -7.45 -3.63
N THR A 193 9.99 -6.98 -2.53
CA THR A 193 8.63 -7.29 -2.09
C THR A 193 7.67 -6.14 -2.37
N HIS A 194 8.17 -4.91 -2.49
CA HIS A 194 7.38 -3.71 -2.77
C HIS A 194 8.01 -2.92 -3.92
N LEU A 195 7.23 -2.68 -4.97
CA LEU A 195 7.61 -1.87 -6.12
C LEU A 195 6.54 -0.81 -6.39
N ASP A 196 6.94 0.46 -6.34
CA ASP A 196 6.10 1.59 -6.72
C ASP A 196 6.62 2.20 -8.04
N LEU A 197 5.78 2.09 -9.07
CA LEU A 197 5.93 2.67 -10.39
C LEU A 197 4.78 3.64 -10.70
N SER A 198 4.15 4.22 -9.69
CA SER A 198 3.06 5.16 -9.85
C SER A 198 3.46 6.44 -10.60
N GLU A 199 2.49 7.15 -11.17
CA GLU A 199 2.68 8.45 -11.81
C GLU A 199 3.76 8.43 -12.92
N ASN A 200 3.88 7.31 -13.64
CA ASN A 200 4.81 7.12 -14.74
C ASN A 200 4.04 7.04 -16.08
N ALA A 201 4.69 6.54 -17.13
CA ALA A 201 4.14 6.43 -18.48
C ALA A 201 4.01 4.96 -18.94
N LEU A 202 3.64 4.06 -18.02
CA LEU A 202 3.43 2.65 -18.35
C LEU A 202 2.09 2.48 -19.06
N THR A 203 2.07 1.63 -20.08
CA THR A 203 0.87 1.25 -20.84
C THR A 203 0.51 -0.21 -20.58
N ASP A 204 -0.49 -0.73 -21.30
CA ASP A 204 -0.78 -2.16 -21.34
C ASP A 204 0.43 -3.04 -21.67
N MET A 205 1.37 -2.52 -22.48
CA MET A 205 2.61 -3.23 -22.82
C MET A 205 3.51 -3.40 -21.60
N GLY A 206 3.77 -2.32 -20.84
CA GLY A 206 4.55 -2.38 -19.61
C GLY A 206 3.91 -3.28 -18.56
N ALA A 207 2.59 -3.22 -18.40
CA ALA A 207 1.84 -4.13 -17.53
C ALA A 207 2.01 -5.61 -17.95
N GLY A 208 1.94 -5.90 -19.25
CA GLY A 208 2.20 -7.25 -19.79
C GLY A 208 3.64 -7.73 -19.63
N ILE A 209 4.61 -6.81 -19.64
CA ILE A 209 6.01 -7.15 -19.37
C ILE A 209 6.21 -7.47 -17.88
N LEU A 210 5.65 -6.64 -16.99
CA LEU A 210 5.69 -6.86 -15.54
C LEU A 210 5.01 -8.18 -15.15
N SER A 211 3.91 -8.57 -15.80
CA SER A 211 3.24 -9.84 -15.52
C SER A 211 4.11 -11.08 -15.83
N ALA A 212 5.08 -10.94 -16.72
CA ALA A 212 6.05 -11.97 -17.07
C ALA A 212 7.42 -11.78 -16.39
N ALA A 213 7.54 -10.87 -15.42
CA ALA A 213 8.81 -10.53 -14.78
C ALA A 213 9.50 -11.77 -14.17
N ARG A 214 10.78 -11.95 -14.51
CA ARG A 214 11.63 -13.01 -13.93
C ARG A 214 12.43 -12.52 -12.73
N GLY A 215 12.69 -11.21 -12.68
CA GLY A 215 13.44 -10.55 -11.61
C GLY A 215 12.62 -10.21 -10.37
N LEU A 216 11.28 -10.35 -10.40
CA LEU A 216 10.38 -9.85 -9.35
C LEU A 216 9.56 -10.96 -8.67
N GLN A 217 10.14 -12.15 -8.50
CA GLN A 217 9.43 -13.33 -7.97
C GLN A 217 9.03 -13.20 -6.48
N ALA A 218 9.72 -12.32 -5.73
CA ALA A 218 9.38 -12.02 -4.35
C ALA A 218 8.32 -10.92 -4.18
N LEU A 219 7.82 -10.34 -5.29
CA LEU A 219 6.97 -9.17 -5.25
C LEU A 219 5.61 -9.48 -4.61
N GLU A 220 5.27 -8.73 -3.58
CA GLU A 220 4.02 -8.83 -2.82
C GLU A 220 3.10 -7.64 -3.08
N GLN A 221 3.67 -6.47 -3.33
CA GLN A 221 2.96 -5.22 -3.55
C GLN A 221 3.47 -4.50 -4.79
N LEU A 222 2.55 -4.16 -5.69
CA LEU A 222 2.81 -3.42 -6.91
C LEU A 222 1.88 -2.21 -7.00
N ASP A 223 2.45 -1.01 -6.97
CA ASP A 223 1.72 0.24 -7.17
C ASP A 223 1.98 0.77 -8.59
N LEU A 224 0.92 0.85 -9.38
CA LEU A 224 0.89 1.32 -10.76
C LEU A 224 -0.12 2.47 -10.94
N HIS A 225 -0.51 3.16 -9.87
CA HIS A 225 -1.51 4.20 -9.99
C HIS A 225 -1.05 5.37 -10.87
N ARG A 226 -1.99 6.08 -11.52
CA ARG A 226 -1.67 7.22 -12.41
C ARG A 226 -0.69 6.85 -13.53
N ASN A 227 -0.95 5.76 -14.24
CA ASN A 227 -0.28 5.39 -15.48
C ASN A 227 -1.30 5.42 -16.65
N GLU A 228 -0.95 4.82 -17.79
CA GLU A 228 -1.79 4.72 -18.98
C GLU A 228 -2.27 3.28 -19.22
N ILE A 229 -2.46 2.51 -18.15
CA ILE A 229 -2.85 1.11 -18.23
C ILE A 229 -4.34 1.02 -18.55
N GLY A 230 -4.67 0.21 -19.54
CA GLY A 230 -6.01 -0.13 -19.97
C GLY A 230 -6.43 -1.54 -19.53
N PRO A 231 -7.56 -2.02 -20.05
CA PRO A 231 -8.09 -3.32 -19.62
C PRO A 231 -7.20 -4.51 -20.00
N HIS A 232 -6.41 -4.43 -21.07
CA HIS A 232 -5.48 -5.51 -21.43
C HIS A 232 -4.36 -5.66 -20.40
N GLY A 233 -3.83 -4.55 -19.89
CA GLY A 233 -2.81 -4.55 -18.85
C GLY A 233 -3.33 -5.03 -17.50
N LEU A 234 -4.55 -4.65 -17.11
CA LEU A 234 -5.22 -5.22 -15.93
C LEU A 234 -5.30 -6.75 -16.02
N LEU A 235 -5.77 -7.26 -17.16
CA LEU A 235 -5.90 -8.70 -17.33
C LEU A 235 -4.53 -9.37 -17.38
N ALA A 236 -3.55 -8.80 -18.07
CA ALA A 236 -2.18 -9.33 -18.06
C ALA A 236 -1.61 -9.44 -16.64
N LEU A 237 -1.78 -8.41 -15.81
CA LEU A 237 -1.35 -8.42 -14.39
C LEU A 237 -2.18 -9.38 -13.53
N GLY A 238 -3.45 -9.60 -13.89
CA GLY A 238 -4.31 -10.60 -13.26
C GLY A 238 -3.92 -12.05 -13.59
N PHE A 239 -3.17 -12.25 -14.67
CA PHE A 239 -2.68 -13.54 -15.19
C PHE A 239 -1.14 -13.56 -15.29
N ALA A 240 -0.46 -13.13 -14.23
CA ALA A 240 1.00 -13.08 -14.06
C ALA A 240 1.54 -14.32 -13.32
N PRO A 241 1.78 -15.46 -14.00
CA PRO A 241 2.18 -16.72 -13.34
C PRO A 241 3.52 -16.64 -12.60
N ARG A 242 4.34 -15.62 -12.85
CA ARG A 242 5.63 -15.42 -12.18
C ARG A 242 5.56 -14.56 -10.94
N LEU A 243 4.45 -13.86 -10.72
CA LEU A 243 4.21 -13.01 -9.55
C LEU A 243 3.36 -13.75 -8.52
N GLU A 244 3.76 -14.98 -8.16
CA GLU A 244 2.98 -15.89 -7.29
C GLU A 244 2.73 -15.33 -5.88
N ARG A 245 3.59 -14.41 -5.44
CA ARG A 245 3.50 -13.75 -4.14
C ARG A 245 2.69 -12.45 -4.16
N LEU A 246 2.29 -11.95 -5.34
CA LEU A 246 1.60 -10.68 -5.44
C LEU A 246 0.24 -10.75 -4.73
N ARG A 247 0.05 -9.88 -3.74
CA ARG A 247 -1.17 -9.77 -2.92
C ARG A 247 -1.88 -8.46 -3.14
N MET A 248 -1.11 -7.39 -3.35
CA MET A 248 -1.61 -6.03 -3.44
C MET A 248 -1.28 -5.42 -4.80
N LEU A 249 -2.31 -5.00 -5.52
CA LEU A 249 -2.19 -4.30 -6.79
C LEU A 249 -2.99 -3.00 -6.75
N ASP A 250 -2.31 -1.86 -6.88
CA ASP A 250 -2.93 -0.56 -7.02
C ASP A 250 -2.88 -0.10 -8.48
N LEU A 251 -4.06 0.10 -9.09
CA LEU A 251 -4.26 0.56 -10.46
C LEU A 251 -5.16 1.78 -10.51
N ARG A 252 -5.36 2.52 -9.40
CA ARG A 252 -6.20 3.72 -9.42
C ARG A 252 -5.71 4.77 -10.43
N TYR A 253 -6.60 5.62 -10.94
CA TYR A 253 -6.26 6.67 -11.92
C TYR A 253 -5.58 6.13 -13.20
N ASN A 254 -6.05 5.01 -13.73
CA ASN A 254 -5.62 4.48 -15.03
C ASN A 254 -6.78 4.61 -16.04
N ARG A 255 -6.69 3.91 -17.19
CA ARG A 255 -7.69 3.93 -18.27
C ARG A 255 -8.39 2.59 -18.40
N ILE A 256 -8.60 1.89 -17.28
CA ILE A 256 -9.15 0.52 -17.29
C ILE A 256 -10.54 0.48 -17.93
N GLY A 257 -11.38 1.50 -17.74
CA GLY A 257 -12.72 1.57 -18.32
C GLY A 257 -12.79 1.97 -19.80
N ASP A 258 -11.65 2.21 -20.48
CA ASP A 258 -11.62 2.55 -21.91
C ASP A 258 -12.30 1.44 -22.74
N PRO A 259 -13.36 1.76 -23.51
CA PRO A 259 -14.16 0.78 -24.25
C PRO A 259 -13.45 0.17 -25.48
N ARG A 260 -12.20 0.55 -25.77
CA ARG A 260 -11.40 -0.12 -26.82
C ARG A 260 -11.46 -1.64 -26.63
N THR A 261 -11.75 -2.33 -27.73
CA THR A 261 -12.20 -3.72 -27.77
C THR A 261 -11.31 -4.67 -26.96
N LEU A 262 -11.94 -5.39 -26.03
CA LEU A 262 -11.40 -6.56 -25.29
C LEU A 262 -11.28 -7.80 -26.19
N ASP A 263 -11.04 -7.62 -27.48
CA ASP A 263 -10.95 -8.73 -28.40
C ASP A 263 -9.61 -9.44 -28.14
N HIS A 264 -9.70 -10.72 -27.73
CA HIS A 264 -8.58 -11.65 -27.58
C HIS A 264 -7.82 -11.66 -26.24
N ILE A 265 -8.46 -11.39 -25.10
CA ILE A 265 -7.85 -11.80 -23.83
C ILE A 265 -7.93 -13.32 -23.66
N ARG A 266 -6.87 -14.01 -24.05
CA ARG A 266 -6.62 -15.40 -23.64
C ARG A 266 -6.02 -15.38 -22.23
N ALA A 267 -6.91 -15.21 -21.26
CA ALA A 267 -6.60 -15.38 -19.84
C ALA A 267 -6.08 -16.80 -19.58
N THR A 268 -4.85 -16.94 -19.08
CA THR A 268 -4.28 -18.23 -18.66
C THR A 268 -3.91 -18.20 -17.19
N GLY A 269 -4.73 -18.84 -16.35
CA GLY A 269 -4.39 -19.29 -15.00
C GLY A 269 -4.45 -18.24 -13.89
N PRO A 270 -5.26 -18.42 -12.83
CA PRO A 270 -5.50 -17.38 -11.83
C PRO A 270 -4.27 -17.12 -10.94
N ILE A 271 -3.91 -15.85 -10.74
CA ILE A 271 -3.18 -15.44 -9.52
C ILE A 271 -4.20 -15.22 -8.39
N ARG A 272 -3.73 -15.24 -7.14
CA ARG A 272 -4.48 -14.86 -5.94
C ARG A 272 -4.01 -13.49 -5.41
N ILE A 273 -4.40 -12.43 -6.11
CA ILE A 273 -4.40 -11.07 -5.54
C ILE A 273 -5.59 -11.02 -4.57
N ASN A 274 -5.38 -10.53 -3.35
CA ASN A 274 -6.47 -10.34 -2.39
C ASN A 274 -6.81 -8.87 -2.15
N TRP A 275 -5.93 -7.94 -2.54
CA TRP A 275 -6.15 -6.51 -2.45
C TRP A 275 -6.00 -5.85 -3.83
N LEU A 276 -7.08 -5.26 -4.32
CA LEU A 276 -7.14 -4.62 -5.64
C LEU A 276 -7.78 -3.24 -5.53
N ASN A 277 -7.10 -2.22 -6.03
CA ASN A 277 -7.64 -0.87 -6.18
C ASN A 277 -7.80 -0.49 -7.65
N LEU A 278 -9.04 -0.21 -8.05
CA LEU A 278 -9.47 0.22 -9.37
C LEU A 278 -10.21 1.57 -9.32
N ALA A 279 -10.05 2.36 -8.27
CA ALA A 279 -10.71 3.66 -8.15
C ALA A 279 -10.29 4.62 -9.27
N HIS A 280 -11.16 5.55 -9.67
CA HIS A 280 -10.85 6.56 -10.71
C HIS A 280 -10.36 5.95 -12.04
N ASN A 281 -11.07 4.97 -12.58
CA ASN A 281 -10.70 4.30 -13.83
C ASN A 281 -11.72 4.48 -14.95
N SER A 282 -12.70 5.36 -14.75
CA SER A 282 -13.83 5.55 -15.67
C SER A 282 -14.50 4.22 -16.02
N ILE A 283 -14.64 3.32 -15.05
CA ILE A 283 -15.28 2.03 -15.28
C ILE A 283 -16.79 2.25 -15.44
N HIS A 284 -17.28 2.12 -16.67
CA HIS A 284 -18.70 2.29 -17.00
C HIS A 284 -19.45 0.95 -17.07
N ALA A 285 -20.76 0.98 -16.87
CA ALA A 285 -21.68 -0.16 -17.04
C ALA A 285 -21.92 -0.59 -18.51
N ASN A 286 -20.93 -0.51 -19.39
CA ASN A 286 -21.07 -0.99 -20.76
C ASN A 286 -20.96 -2.53 -20.79
N ARG A 287 -21.71 -3.19 -21.68
CA ARG A 287 -21.86 -4.67 -21.68
C ARG A 287 -20.52 -5.43 -21.82
N ALA A 288 -19.54 -4.86 -22.51
CA ALA A 288 -18.28 -5.53 -22.81
C ALA A 288 -17.34 -5.52 -21.59
N PHE A 289 -17.18 -4.37 -20.95
CA PHE A 289 -16.28 -4.20 -19.82
C PHE A 289 -16.78 -4.97 -18.59
N THR A 290 -18.03 -4.75 -18.18
CA THR A 290 -18.54 -5.29 -16.93
C THR A 290 -18.57 -6.82 -16.95
N ARG A 291 -18.99 -7.45 -18.05
CA ARG A 291 -19.00 -8.92 -18.13
C ARG A 291 -17.60 -9.52 -18.18
N THR A 292 -16.72 -8.94 -18.99
CA THR A 292 -15.37 -9.52 -19.20
C THR A 292 -14.50 -9.39 -17.97
N VAL A 293 -14.63 -8.28 -17.22
CA VAL A 293 -13.79 -8.01 -16.05
C VAL A 293 -14.41 -8.59 -14.78
N ILE A 294 -15.69 -8.36 -14.50
CA ILE A 294 -16.33 -8.76 -13.23
C ILE A 294 -16.60 -10.26 -13.14
N ASP A 295 -16.87 -10.92 -14.27
CA ASP A 295 -16.98 -12.38 -14.31
C ASP A 295 -15.62 -13.07 -14.55
N SER A 296 -14.52 -12.30 -14.67
CA SER A 296 -13.21 -12.90 -14.85
C SER A 296 -12.74 -13.62 -13.57
N PRO A 297 -11.94 -14.69 -13.72
CA PRO A 297 -11.29 -15.35 -12.59
C PRO A 297 -10.41 -14.44 -11.73
N LEU A 298 -10.02 -13.26 -12.22
CA LEU A 298 -9.22 -12.28 -11.47
C LEU A 298 -9.86 -11.90 -10.13
N PHE A 299 -11.19 -11.81 -10.09
CA PHE A 299 -11.90 -11.37 -8.89
C PHE A 299 -12.10 -12.50 -7.87
N ILE A 300 -11.74 -13.74 -8.21
CA ILE A 300 -11.86 -14.87 -7.30
C ILE A 300 -10.79 -14.73 -6.21
N GLY A 301 -11.24 -14.64 -4.96
CA GLY A 301 -10.34 -14.56 -3.80
C GLY A 301 -9.92 -13.15 -3.42
N ILE A 302 -10.46 -12.11 -4.08
CA ILE A 302 -10.30 -10.74 -3.63
C ILE A 302 -11.02 -10.55 -2.29
N GLU A 303 -10.30 -10.00 -1.32
CA GLU A 303 -10.79 -9.66 0.02
C GLU A 303 -11.02 -8.16 0.15
N TYR A 304 -10.23 -7.34 -0.54
CA TYR A 304 -10.38 -5.89 -0.60
C TYR A 304 -10.50 -5.45 -2.06
N LEU A 305 -11.61 -4.79 -2.38
CA LEU A 305 -11.86 -4.22 -3.69
C LEU A 305 -12.29 -2.76 -3.56
N ASP A 306 -11.51 -1.88 -4.17
CA ASP A 306 -11.87 -0.48 -4.31
C ASP A 306 -12.26 -0.17 -5.77
N LEU A 307 -13.51 0.22 -5.96
CA LEU A 307 -14.10 0.65 -7.23
C LEU A 307 -14.63 2.08 -7.13
N GLY A 308 -14.22 2.86 -6.12
CA GLY A 308 -14.68 4.23 -5.91
C GLY A 308 -14.41 5.16 -7.09
N HIS A 309 -15.22 6.21 -7.24
CA HIS A 309 -15.06 7.22 -8.30
C HIS A 309 -15.01 6.59 -9.71
N ASN A 310 -16.00 5.76 -10.01
CA ASN A 310 -16.21 5.16 -11.33
C ASN A 310 -17.66 5.43 -11.78
N GLU A 311 -18.13 4.76 -12.82
CA GLU A 311 -19.45 5.00 -13.42
C GLU A 311 -20.24 3.69 -13.56
N LEU A 312 -20.21 2.86 -12.51
CA LEU A 312 -20.84 1.54 -12.51
C LEU A 312 -22.37 1.60 -12.62
N GLY A 313 -23.01 2.61 -12.01
CA GLY A 313 -24.46 2.72 -11.91
C GLY A 313 -25.14 1.48 -11.31
N ASN A 314 -26.48 1.45 -11.37
CA ASN A 314 -27.26 0.31 -10.86
C ASN A 314 -26.90 -1.01 -11.57
N ARG A 315 -26.67 -0.96 -12.88
CA ARG A 315 -26.41 -2.13 -13.71
C ARG A 315 -25.07 -2.79 -13.40
N GLY A 316 -24.00 -2.00 -13.25
CA GLY A 316 -22.68 -2.53 -12.91
C GLY A 316 -22.66 -3.17 -11.53
N VAL A 317 -23.36 -2.54 -10.58
CA VAL A 317 -23.53 -3.05 -9.22
C VAL A 317 -24.36 -4.34 -9.18
N ASP A 318 -25.45 -4.46 -9.96
CA ASP A 318 -26.21 -5.72 -10.04
C ASP A 318 -25.35 -6.89 -10.57
N LEU A 319 -24.44 -6.62 -11.53
CA LEU A 319 -23.50 -7.62 -12.02
C LEU A 319 -22.47 -8.03 -10.94
N LEU A 320 -21.89 -7.07 -10.23
CA LEU A 320 -21.03 -7.34 -9.06
C LEU A 320 -21.74 -8.20 -8.01
N ALA A 321 -22.96 -7.81 -7.65
CA ALA A 321 -23.78 -8.48 -6.65
C ALA A 321 -24.12 -9.94 -7.01
N ARG A 322 -24.07 -10.30 -8.29
CA ARG A 322 -24.35 -11.66 -8.77
C ARG A 322 -23.08 -12.46 -9.07
N SER A 323 -21.91 -11.83 -9.12
CA SER A 323 -20.66 -12.48 -9.50
C SER A 323 -20.21 -13.49 -8.42
N PRO A 324 -20.04 -14.78 -8.77
CA PRO A 324 -19.56 -15.79 -7.84
C PRO A 324 -18.13 -15.53 -7.33
N GLY A 325 -17.36 -14.68 -8.00
CA GLY A 325 -16.00 -14.30 -7.56
C GLY A 325 -15.99 -13.50 -6.25
N MET A 326 -17.10 -12.85 -5.90
CA MET A 326 -17.18 -11.89 -4.79
C MET A 326 -17.34 -12.55 -3.41
N THR A 327 -17.40 -13.88 -3.32
CA THR A 327 -17.64 -14.62 -2.06
C THR A 327 -16.58 -14.41 -0.98
N SER A 328 -15.38 -13.95 -1.36
CA SER A 328 -14.28 -13.70 -0.44
C SER A 328 -14.19 -12.25 0.03
N LEU A 329 -15.00 -11.33 -0.51
CA LEU A 329 -14.88 -9.91 -0.19
C LEU A 329 -15.17 -9.63 1.28
N ILE A 330 -14.25 -8.89 1.89
CA ILE A 330 -14.32 -8.37 3.26
C ILE A 330 -14.57 -6.86 3.23
N SER A 331 -13.96 -6.16 2.26
CA SER A 331 -14.06 -4.71 2.10
C SER A 331 -14.38 -4.35 0.66
N LEU A 332 -15.46 -3.59 0.47
CA LEU A 332 -15.91 -3.13 -0.84
C LEU A 332 -16.16 -1.62 -0.81
N TYR A 333 -15.46 -0.88 -1.65
CA TYR A 333 -15.64 0.56 -1.83
C TYR A 333 -16.29 0.86 -3.17
N LEU A 334 -17.42 1.55 -3.12
CA LEU A 334 -18.28 1.91 -4.25
C LEU A 334 -18.71 3.39 -4.14
N ASN A 335 -17.97 4.19 -3.39
CA ASN A 335 -18.24 5.61 -3.27
C ASN A 335 -18.17 6.30 -4.65
N ASP A 336 -19.03 7.29 -4.89
CA ASP A 336 -19.08 8.04 -6.16
C ASP A 336 -19.13 7.14 -7.41
N ASN A 337 -20.22 6.38 -7.56
CA ASN A 337 -20.41 5.43 -8.67
C ASN A 337 -21.75 5.58 -9.40
N GLN A 338 -22.45 6.70 -9.17
CA GLN A 338 -23.79 6.96 -9.71
C GLN A 338 -24.79 5.83 -9.36
N ILE A 339 -24.68 5.27 -8.16
CA ILE A 339 -25.55 4.19 -7.67
C ILE A 339 -26.85 4.82 -7.15
N GLY A 340 -27.98 4.23 -7.53
CA GLY A 340 -29.29 4.54 -6.98
C GLY A 340 -29.93 3.35 -6.26
N ASP A 341 -31.21 3.49 -5.94
CA ASP A 341 -31.96 2.54 -5.13
C ASP A 341 -31.93 1.09 -5.65
N GLU A 342 -31.99 0.86 -6.96
CA GLU A 342 -31.94 -0.49 -7.52
C GLU A 342 -30.58 -1.15 -7.30
N GLY A 343 -29.49 -0.40 -7.45
CA GLY A 343 -28.14 -0.88 -7.14
C GLY A 343 -28.00 -1.20 -5.65
N MET A 344 -28.51 -0.32 -4.77
CA MET A 344 -28.53 -0.55 -3.32
C MET A 344 -29.30 -1.83 -2.95
N ARG A 345 -30.48 -2.07 -3.55
CA ARG A 345 -31.26 -3.30 -3.33
C ARG A 345 -30.53 -4.54 -3.84
N SER A 346 -29.79 -4.42 -4.93
CA SER A 346 -29.00 -5.52 -5.50
C SER A 346 -27.85 -5.92 -4.57
N LEU A 347 -27.12 -4.94 -4.03
CA LEU A 347 -26.09 -5.17 -3.00
C LEU A 347 -26.69 -5.81 -1.75
N ALA A 348 -27.79 -5.26 -1.24
CA ALA A 348 -28.44 -5.76 -0.04
C ALA A 348 -28.85 -7.22 -0.18
N ARG A 349 -29.34 -7.64 -1.35
CA ARG A 349 -29.82 -9.01 -1.58
C ARG A 349 -28.72 -10.00 -1.99
N SER A 350 -27.46 -9.54 -2.12
CA SER A 350 -26.37 -10.36 -2.61
C SER A 350 -25.85 -11.33 -1.53
N ILE A 351 -26.18 -12.61 -1.69
CA ILE A 351 -25.58 -13.68 -0.88
C ILE A 351 -24.07 -13.82 -1.11
N MET A 352 -23.55 -13.34 -2.25
CA MET A 352 -22.11 -13.38 -2.56
C MET A 352 -21.33 -12.43 -1.65
N LEU A 353 -21.96 -11.38 -1.13
CA LEU A 353 -21.32 -10.37 -0.28
C LEU A 353 -21.49 -10.65 1.22
N GLY A 354 -21.87 -11.87 1.61
CA GLY A 354 -22.16 -12.22 3.01
C GLY A 354 -20.99 -12.09 3.99
N ARG A 355 -19.74 -12.00 3.50
CA ARG A 355 -18.54 -11.81 4.31
C ARG A 355 -18.13 -10.34 4.52
N LEU A 356 -18.82 -9.39 3.89
CA LEU A 356 -18.46 -7.98 3.98
C LEU A 356 -18.49 -7.49 5.43
N THR A 357 -17.39 -6.87 5.83
CA THR A 357 -17.24 -6.10 7.07
C THR A 357 -17.28 -4.61 6.80
N THR A 358 -16.84 -4.18 5.62
CA THR A 358 -16.83 -2.79 5.18
C THR A 358 -17.53 -2.66 3.83
N LEU A 359 -18.52 -1.77 3.76
CA LEU A 359 -19.16 -1.33 2.53
C LEU A 359 -19.19 0.20 2.50
N ASP A 360 -18.58 0.80 1.50
CA ASP A 360 -18.62 2.25 1.31
C ASP A 360 -19.46 2.62 0.08
N LEU A 361 -20.54 3.38 0.30
CA LEU A 361 -21.45 3.90 -0.70
C LEU A 361 -21.57 5.43 -0.61
N GLU A 362 -20.63 6.11 0.04
CA GLU A 362 -20.63 7.57 0.11
C GLU A 362 -20.66 8.21 -1.29
N GLN A 363 -21.12 9.46 -1.40
CA GLN A 363 -21.20 10.17 -2.68
C GLN A 363 -22.06 9.47 -3.76
N ASN A 364 -23.05 8.66 -3.37
CA ASN A 364 -24.07 8.12 -4.28
C ASN A 364 -25.46 8.75 -3.98
N PRO A 365 -25.70 10.02 -4.38
CA PRO A 365 -26.84 10.81 -3.91
C PRO A 365 -28.22 10.28 -4.36
N MET A 366 -28.27 9.33 -5.30
CA MET A 366 -29.52 8.72 -5.77
C MET A 366 -30.03 7.60 -4.85
N ILE A 367 -29.25 7.16 -3.86
CA ILE A 367 -29.71 6.17 -2.87
C ILE A 367 -30.57 6.87 -1.82
N GLN A 368 -31.79 6.37 -1.64
CA GLN A 368 -32.79 6.88 -0.70
C GLN A 368 -33.02 5.90 0.47
N ASP A 369 -33.66 6.42 1.51
CA ASP A 369 -33.91 5.72 2.78
C ASP A 369 -34.55 4.32 2.63
N ASP A 370 -35.54 4.19 1.75
CA ASP A 370 -36.29 2.94 1.55
C ASP A 370 -35.43 1.80 0.98
N SER A 371 -34.46 2.11 0.11
CA SER A 371 -33.57 1.08 -0.44
C SER A 371 -32.51 0.64 0.56
N ILE A 372 -32.09 1.54 1.45
CA ILE A 372 -31.14 1.25 2.54
C ILE A 372 -31.79 0.35 3.60
N GLN A 373 -33.06 0.58 3.93
CA GLN A 373 -33.79 -0.22 4.92
C GLN A 373 -33.82 -1.71 4.54
N VAL A 374 -33.72 -2.05 3.25
CA VAL A 374 -33.63 -3.44 2.78
C VAL A 374 -32.47 -4.19 3.44
N LEU A 375 -31.36 -3.53 3.80
CA LEU A 375 -30.26 -4.15 4.56
C LEU A 375 -30.72 -4.75 5.90
N LEU A 376 -31.67 -4.11 6.56
CA LEU A 376 -32.20 -4.52 7.86
C LEU A 376 -33.03 -5.81 7.78
N GLU A 377 -33.46 -6.21 6.59
CA GLU A 377 -34.26 -7.41 6.35
C GLU A 377 -33.40 -8.63 5.99
N GLN A 378 -32.12 -8.44 5.70
CA GLN A 378 -31.26 -9.51 5.16
C GLN A 378 -30.70 -10.37 6.29
N SER A 379 -30.56 -11.67 6.07
CA SER A 379 -29.97 -12.59 7.05
C SER A 379 -28.48 -12.88 6.82
N HIS A 380 -27.92 -12.50 5.67
CA HIS A 380 -26.57 -12.90 5.25
C HIS A 380 -25.49 -11.83 5.48
N LEU A 381 -25.84 -10.53 5.51
CA LEU A 381 -24.90 -9.45 5.81
C LEU A 381 -24.72 -9.28 7.33
N THR A 382 -24.26 -10.31 8.04
CA THR A 382 -24.11 -10.29 9.51
C THR A 382 -22.77 -9.72 9.99
N TRP A 383 -21.78 -9.69 9.10
CA TRP A 383 -20.40 -9.30 9.40
C TRP A 383 -20.14 -7.81 9.19
N LEU A 384 -21.09 -7.07 8.63
CA LEU A 384 -20.95 -5.65 8.36
C LEU A 384 -20.72 -4.86 9.66
N ARG A 385 -19.67 -4.03 9.67
CA ARG A 385 -19.25 -3.20 10.80
C ARG A 385 -19.07 -1.74 10.40
N ARG A 386 -18.62 -1.48 9.17
CA ARG A 386 -18.46 -0.15 8.60
C ARG A 386 -19.36 -0.03 7.38
N LEU A 387 -20.25 0.95 7.40
CA LEU A 387 -21.17 1.26 6.32
C LEU A 387 -21.11 2.76 6.03
N GLY A 388 -20.42 3.14 4.96
CA GLY A 388 -20.44 4.50 4.42
C GLY A 388 -21.70 4.67 3.60
N LEU A 389 -22.51 5.69 3.89
CA LEU A 389 -23.76 6.00 3.17
C LEU A 389 -23.71 7.44 2.67
N PRO A 390 -24.47 7.78 1.61
CA PRO A 390 -24.61 9.16 1.18
C PRO A 390 -25.10 10.05 2.33
N GLY A 391 -24.52 11.25 2.45
CA GLY A 391 -24.94 12.21 3.47
C GLY A 391 -26.38 12.69 3.28
N ALA A 392 -26.82 12.85 2.02
CA ALA A 392 -28.18 13.22 1.66
C ALA A 392 -29.05 11.97 1.45
N GLY A 393 -30.34 12.05 1.83
CA GLY A 393 -31.32 10.98 1.56
C GLY A 393 -31.45 9.89 2.62
N VAL A 394 -30.65 9.93 3.70
CA VAL A 394 -30.72 8.94 4.80
C VAL A 394 -31.30 9.55 6.06
N SER A 395 -32.43 9.03 6.52
CA SER A 395 -33.11 9.55 7.71
C SER A 395 -32.38 9.17 9.01
N HIS A 396 -32.53 9.99 10.05
CA HIS A 396 -32.04 9.65 11.40
C HIS A 396 -32.61 8.31 11.91
N ARG A 397 -33.83 7.96 11.50
CA ARG A 397 -34.48 6.69 11.85
C ARG A 397 -33.69 5.51 11.28
N THR A 398 -33.37 5.55 9.99
CA THR A 398 -32.61 4.49 9.32
C THR A 398 -31.20 4.38 9.87
N ARG A 399 -30.51 5.51 10.06
CA ARG A 399 -29.19 5.55 10.72
C ARG A 399 -29.20 4.86 12.07
N ARG A 400 -30.20 5.15 12.92
CA ARG A 400 -30.34 4.52 14.24
C ARG A 400 -30.61 3.03 14.14
N ALA A 401 -31.45 2.59 13.21
CA ALA A 401 -31.75 1.18 13.00
C ALA A 401 -30.52 0.39 12.52
N LEU A 402 -29.77 0.95 11.57
CA LEU A 402 -28.51 0.38 11.09
C LEU A 402 -27.46 0.31 12.21
N HIS A 403 -27.32 1.37 12.99
CA HIS A 403 -26.42 1.36 14.15
C HIS A 403 -26.83 0.28 15.16
N ALA A 404 -28.12 0.13 15.46
CA ALA A 404 -28.59 -0.92 16.37
C ALA A 404 -28.26 -2.33 15.87
N ARG A 405 -28.25 -2.55 14.54
CA ARG A 405 -27.96 -3.83 13.93
C ARG A 405 -26.47 -4.12 13.75
N TYR A 406 -25.68 -3.12 13.37
CA TYR A 406 -24.29 -3.28 12.93
C TYR A 406 -23.23 -2.70 13.86
N ALA A 407 -23.62 -1.94 14.90
CA ALA A 407 -22.65 -1.44 15.86
C ALA A 407 -22.03 -2.58 16.69
N PRO A 408 -20.72 -2.50 16.98
CA PRO A 408 -20.08 -3.46 17.84
C PRO A 408 -20.70 -3.40 19.26
N PRO A 409 -20.81 -4.54 19.97
CA PRO A 409 -21.34 -4.54 21.33
C PRO A 409 -20.48 -3.67 22.26
N ARG A 410 -21.13 -2.95 23.19
CA ARG A 410 -20.55 -1.92 24.08
C ARG A 410 -19.27 -2.31 24.84
N ARG A 411 -18.91 -3.60 24.95
CA ARG A 411 -17.64 -4.06 25.53
C ARG A 411 -16.40 -3.79 24.68
N MET A 412 -16.54 -3.41 23.40
CA MET A 412 -15.41 -3.02 22.54
C MET A 412 -15.12 -1.50 22.53
N LEU A 413 -15.97 -0.68 23.15
CA LEU A 413 -15.86 0.79 23.12
C LEU A 413 -14.85 1.40 24.11
N MET A 414 -14.12 0.58 24.90
CA MET A 414 -12.98 1.07 25.69
C MET A 414 -11.65 1.03 24.91
N ASN A 415 -11.63 0.42 23.71
CA ASN A 415 -10.43 0.30 22.88
C ASN A 415 -10.60 1.11 21.58
N GLY A 416 -10.47 2.44 21.68
CA GLY A 416 -9.79 3.30 20.70
C GLY A 416 -10.07 3.22 19.18
N ILE A 417 -11.12 2.56 18.69
CA ILE A 417 -11.53 2.66 17.27
C ILE A 417 -12.42 3.88 17.11
N ASN A 418 -11.81 5.05 16.92
CA ASN A 418 -12.49 6.21 16.35
C ASN A 418 -12.73 5.93 14.86
N GLY A 419 -13.83 5.25 14.55
CA GLY A 419 -14.25 4.94 13.18
C GLY A 419 -15.75 4.73 13.00
N PHE A 420 -16.56 5.18 13.97
CA PHE A 420 -18.01 5.33 13.79
C PHE A 420 -18.30 6.78 13.44
N THR A 421 -18.18 7.12 12.16
CA THR A 421 -18.79 8.33 11.60
C THR A 421 -20.03 7.91 10.84
N VAL A 422 -21.18 7.97 11.52
CA VAL A 422 -22.44 8.24 10.85
C VAL A 422 -22.54 9.76 10.81
N ALA A 423 -21.95 10.39 9.78
CA ALA A 423 -22.16 11.82 9.53
C ALA A 423 -23.44 12.00 8.70
#